data_AF-A0A0Q7EEG0-F1
#
_entry.id   AF-A0A0Q7EEG0-F1
#
_cell.length_a   1.000
_cell.length_b   1.000
_cell.length_c   1.000
_cell.angle_alpha   90.00
_cell.angle_beta   90.00
_cell.angle_gamma   90.00
#
_symmetry.space_group_name_H-M   'P 1'
#
loop_
_entity.id
_entity.type
_entity.pdbx_description
1 polymer ?
#
loop_
_entity_poly.entity_id
_entity_poly.type
_entity_poly.pdbx_seq_one_letter_code
_entity_poly.pdbx_strand_id
1 'polypeptide(L)'
;MRLVGLAPLILLFGCAPTQAGDASSGPDGAAQEASGRRCHSPVSTRLIAVEPGRVYIRTRTGQALELTGEDVCIQAASNGAISLRPAVGPATANVCIGDEARLGIVSHGSGRRSCNVRVARVVPNAEIDELERRRSP
;
A
#
# COMPACT_ATOMS: atom_id res chain seq x y z
N MET A 1 0.17 69.15 -11.19
CA MET A 1 0.90 68.96 -9.92
C MET A 1 0.71 67.53 -9.40
N ARG A 2 1.64 66.63 -9.71
CA ARG A 2 2.27 65.65 -8.82
C ARG A 2 3.27 64.86 -9.68
N LEU A 3 4.47 64.75 -9.13
CA LEU A 3 5.73 64.35 -9.73
C LEU A 3 6.10 62.94 -9.19
N VAL A 4 7.02 62.27 -9.90
CA VAL A 4 7.90 61.16 -9.44
C VAL A 4 7.26 59.76 -9.40
N GLY A 5 7.87 58.66 -9.88
CA GLY A 5 9.20 58.37 -10.44
C GLY A 5 9.21 56.95 -11.08
N LEU A 6 10.03 56.68 -12.11
CA LEU A 6 11.38 56.03 -12.02
C LEU A 6 11.35 54.69 -11.25
N ALA A 7 11.70 53.52 -11.80
CA ALA A 7 12.74 53.22 -12.78
C ALA A 7 12.52 51.85 -13.49
N PRO A 8 13.15 51.60 -14.65
CA PRO A 8 13.32 50.28 -15.24
C PRO A 8 14.56 49.59 -14.62
N LEU A 9 14.48 48.27 -14.36
CA LEU A 9 15.68 47.47 -14.14
C LEU A 9 15.70 46.29 -15.12
N ILE A 10 16.83 46.25 -15.81
CA ILE A 10 17.21 45.38 -16.90
C ILE A 10 18.10 44.26 -16.32
N LEU A 11 18.01 43.06 -16.94
CA LEU A 11 19.05 42.01 -17.05
C LEU A 11 19.39 41.08 -15.86
N LEU A 12 19.26 39.76 -16.09
CA LEU A 12 20.34 38.75 -16.25
C LEU A 12 19.98 37.34 -15.67
N PHE A 13 20.01 36.34 -16.56
CA PHE A 13 20.63 35.01 -16.44
C PHE A 13 20.53 34.16 -15.14
N GLY A 14 20.11 32.90 -15.34
CA GLY A 14 20.41 31.72 -14.49
C GLY A 14 19.47 31.55 -13.29
N CYS A 15 18.93 30.38 -12.95
CA CYS A 15 19.34 29.00 -13.19
C CYS A 15 18.10 28.11 -13.38
N ALA A 16 18.19 27.16 -14.30
CA ALA A 16 17.41 25.93 -14.20
C ALA A 16 17.77 25.20 -12.89
N PRO A 17 16.85 24.49 -12.22
CA PRO A 17 17.22 23.24 -11.60
C PRO A 17 17.19 22.16 -12.69
N THR A 18 18.33 21.96 -13.35
CA THR A 18 18.65 20.62 -13.83
C THR A 18 18.85 19.75 -12.59
N GLN A 19 17.81 19.02 -12.20
CA GLN A 19 17.99 17.74 -11.51
C GLN A 19 17.68 16.70 -12.61
N ALA A 20 18.59 15.98 -13.26
CA ALA A 20 19.98 15.62 -12.97
C ALA A 20 20.22 15.24 -11.50
N GLY A 21 19.19 14.70 -10.85
CA GLY A 21 19.38 13.71 -9.81
C GLY A 21 19.18 12.36 -10.46
N ASP A 22 20.27 11.63 -10.64
CA ASP A 22 20.30 10.18 -10.72
C ASP A 22 19.36 9.61 -9.64
N ALA A 23 18.13 9.28 -10.01
CA ALA A 23 17.42 8.24 -9.30
C ALA A 23 17.96 6.94 -9.86
N SER A 24 19.15 6.59 -9.34
CA SER A 24 19.69 5.25 -9.43
C SER A 24 18.56 4.26 -9.23
N SER A 25 18.46 3.34 -10.17
CA SER A 25 17.67 2.12 -10.10
C SER A 25 17.89 1.42 -8.76
N GLY A 26 17.07 1.77 -7.77
CA GLY A 26 16.78 0.94 -6.61
C GLY A 26 15.55 0.10 -6.95
N PRO A 27 15.55 -1.22 -6.71
CA PRO A 27 14.41 -2.09 -6.99
C PRO A 27 13.32 -1.92 -5.91
N ASP A 28 12.85 -0.70 -5.69
CA ASP A 28 11.73 -0.42 -4.81
C ASP A 28 10.63 0.22 -5.65
N GLY A 29 9.73 -0.65 -6.12
CA GLY A 29 8.67 -0.33 -7.06
C GLY A 29 7.88 0.91 -6.64
N ALA A 30 7.88 1.89 -7.53
CA ALA A 30 7.13 3.14 -7.42
C ALA A 30 5.69 2.88 -6.96
N ALA A 31 5.41 3.22 -5.71
CA ALA A 31 4.08 3.56 -5.27
C ALA A 31 3.72 4.85 -6.02
N GLN A 32 2.79 4.77 -6.95
CA GLN A 32 2.35 5.92 -7.72
C GLN A 32 1.64 6.90 -6.78
N GLU A 33 2.36 7.95 -6.36
CA GLU A 33 1.87 9.05 -5.51
C GLU A 33 0.78 9.82 -6.26
N ALA A 34 -0.47 9.46 -6.02
CA ALA A 34 -1.62 10.30 -6.31
C ALA A 34 -2.32 10.56 -4.97
N SER A 35 -2.13 11.76 -4.41
CA SER A 35 -2.38 12.12 -3.00
C SER A 35 -1.32 11.53 -2.06
N GLY A 36 -0.73 12.30 -1.15
CA GLY A 36 0.37 11.89 -0.24
C GLY A 36 0.05 10.77 0.77
N ARG A 37 -0.91 9.91 0.44
CA ARG A 37 -1.27 8.68 1.14
C ARG A 37 -0.39 7.55 0.61
N ARG A 38 0.10 6.69 1.51
CA ARG A 38 0.85 5.49 1.12
C ARG A 38 -0.11 4.46 0.52
N CYS A 39 0.01 4.24 -0.78
CA CYS A 39 -0.86 3.37 -1.57
C CYS A 39 -0.09 2.20 -2.18
N HIS A 40 -0.77 1.05 -2.29
CA HIS A 40 -0.18 -0.23 -2.65
C HIS A 40 -1.04 -0.93 -3.68
N SER A 41 -0.42 -1.54 -4.68
CA SER A 41 -1.15 -2.37 -5.64
C SER A 41 -1.56 -3.68 -4.95
N PRO A 42 -2.86 -4.02 -4.92
CA PRO A 42 -3.32 -5.30 -4.37
C PRO A 42 -3.15 -6.45 -5.37
N VAL A 43 -2.54 -6.21 -6.54
CA VAL A 43 -2.34 -7.23 -7.58
C VAL A 43 -1.33 -8.26 -7.10
N SER A 44 -1.83 -9.47 -6.88
CA SER A 44 -1.09 -10.61 -6.33
C SER A 44 -0.64 -10.39 -4.89
N THR A 45 -1.30 -11.10 -3.98
CA THR A 45 -1.05 -11.05 -2.55
C THR A 45 -0.80 -12.44 -2.02
N ARG A 46 0.25 -12.61 -1.22
CA ARG A 46 0.53 -13.85 -0.49
C ARG A 46 0.19 -13.68 0.98
N LEU A 47 -0.41 -14.71 1.58
CA LEU A 47 -0.64 -14.75 3.00
C LEU A 47 0.68 -14.97 3.75
N ILE A 48 0.93 -14.17 4.79
CA ILE A 48 2.05 -14.34 5.72
C ILE A 48 1.53 -15.05 6.98
N ALA A 49 0.57 -14.41 7.65
CA ALA A 49 0.00 -14.87 8.91
C ALA A 49 -1.46 -14.43 9.05
N VAL A 50 -2.18 -15.16 9.90
CA VAL A 50 -3.54 -14.83 10.34
C VAL A 50 -3.54 -14.88 11.86
N GLU A 51 -4.07 -13.82 12.46
CA GLU A 51 -4.29 -13.66 13.89
C GLU A 51 -5.76 -13.24 14.11
N PRO A 52 -6.29 -13.32 15.34
CA PRO A 52 -7.60 -12.76 15.65
C PRO A 52 -7.70 -11.30 15.21
N GLY A 53 -8.67 -11.03 14.33
CA GLY A 53 -8.98 -9.71 13.77
C GLY A 53 -7.98 -9.16 12.77
N ARG A 54 -6.91 -9.92 12.45
CA ARG A 54 -5.77 -9.43 11.69
C ARG A 54 -5.28 -10.45 10.67
N VAL A 55 -4.97 -9.96 9.47
CA VAL A 55 -4.30 -10.74 8.44
C VAL A 55 -3.11 -9.97 7.90
N TYR A 56 -2.00 -10.68 7.80
CA TYR A 56 -0.74 -10.16 7.30
C TYR A 56 -0.54 -10.70 5.90
N ILE A 57 -0.41 -9.80 4.93
CA ILE A 57 -0.20 -10.16 3.54
C ILE A 57 1.06 -9.51 3.00
N ARG A 58 1.69 -10.16 2.01
CA ARG A 58 2.75 -9.58 1.21
C ARG A 58 2.22 -9.29 -0.19
N THR A 59 2.37 -8.06 -0.66
CA THR A 59 2.05 -7.70 -2.05
C THR A 59 3.15 -8.19 -2.99
N ARG A 60 2.87 -8.15 -4.30
CA ARG A 60 3.88 -8.46 -5.33
C ARG A 60 5.15 -7.61 -5.22
N THR A 61 5.04 -6.36 -4.76
CA THR A 61 6.18 -5.45 -4.58
C THR A 61 7.01 -5.77 -3.33
N GLY A 62 6.67 -6.84 -2.59
CA GLY A 62 7.40 -7.27 -1.39
C GLY A 62 6.95 -6.56 -0.10
N GLN A 63 6.12 -5.53 -0.20
CA GLN A 63 5.60 -4.80 0.94
C GLN A 63 4.62 -5.67 1.73
N ALA A 64 4.82 -5.73 3.04
CA ALA A 64 3.89 -6.40 3.94
C ALA A 64 2.85 -5.41 4.48
N LEU A 65 1.59 -5.81 4.46
CA LEU A 65 0.46 -5.02 4.95
C LEU A 65 -0.26 -5.78 6.05
N GLU A 66 -0.67 -5.04 7.07
CA GLU A 66 -1.61 -5.52 8.08
C GLU A 66 -3.02 -5.08 7.66
N LEU A 67 -3.94 -6.04 7.55
CA LEU A 67 -5.34 -5.79 7.34
C LEU A 67 -6.12 -6.17 8.59
N THR A 68 -7.05 -5.32 8.99
CA THR A 68 -7.92 -5.54 10.16
C THR A 68 -9.36 -5.76 9.73
N GLY A 69 -10.10 -6.59 10.45
CA GLY A 69 -11.50 -6.90 10.14
C GLY A 69 -12.09 -7.89 11.13
N GLU A 70 -13.26 -8.43 10.81
CA GLU A 70 -13.98 -9.32 11.71
C GLU A 70 -13.32 -10.71 11.80
N ASP A 71 -13.04 -11.16 13.04
CA ASP A 71 -12.33 -12.40 13.35
C ASP A 71 -12.90 -13.61 12.62
N VAL A 72 -14.22 -13.82 12.68
CA VAL A 72 -14.88 -14.99 12.07
C VAL A 72 -14.68 -15.04 10.56
N CYS A 73 -14.54 -13.88 9.92
CA CYS A 73 -14.31 -13.80 8.50
C CYS A 73 -12.83 -14.01 8.16
N ILE A 74 -11.93 -13.34 8.89
CA ILE A 74 -10.49 -13.38 8.66
C ILE A 74 -9.91 -14.78 8.92
N GLN A 75 -10.39 -15.52 9.92
CA GLN A 75 -9.86 -16.84 10.24
C GLN A 75 -10.00 -17.87 9.10
N ALA A 76 -10.96 -17.68 8.20
CA ALA A 76 -11.10 -18.52 7.01
C ALA A 76 -9.90 -18.38 6.04
N ALA A 77 -9.14 -17.28 6.11
CA ALA A 77 -7.99 -17.04 5.26
C ALA A 77 -6.85 -18.04 5.51
N SER A 78 -6.75 -18.59 6.72
CA SER A 78 -5.69 -19.55 7.10
C SER A 78 -5.65 -20.81 6.23
N ASN A 79 -6.79 -21.18 5.64
CA ASN A 79 -6.97 -22.43 4.87
C ASN A 79 -7.38 -22.17 3.42
N GLY A 80 -7.15 -20.97 2.87
CA GLY A 80 -7.63 -20.59 1.54
C GLY A 80 -6.63 -19.76 0.74
N ALA A 81 -6.86 -19.72 -0.57
CA ALA A 81 -6.24 -18.73 -1.44
C ALA A 81 -6.88 -17.36 -1.18
N ILE A 82 -6.05 -16.33 -1.06
CA ILE A 82 -6.50 -14.96 -0.77
C ILE A 82 -6.35 -14.05 -1.99
N SER A 83 -7.20 -13.03 -2.05
CA SER A 83 -7.05 -11.90 -2.95
C SER A 83 -7.51 -10.64 -2.25
N LEU A 84 -6.82 -9.52 -2.48
CA LEU A 84 -7.22 -8.22 -1.97
C LEU A 84 -7.76 -7.36 -3.12
N ARG A 85 -8.81 -6.60 -2.86
CA ARG A 85 -9.35 -5.60 -3.79
C ARG A 85 -9.83 -4.37 -3.03
N PRO A 86 -9.82 -3.17 -3.61
CA PRO A 86 -10.45 -2.00 -3.00
C PRO A 86 -11.94 -2.24 -2.74
N ALA A 87 -12.50 -1.67 -1.67
CA ALA A 87 -13.93 -1.77 -1.40
C ALA A 87 -14.78 -1.01 -2.44
N VAL A 88 -14.21 0.04 -3.02
CA VAL A 88 -14.83 0.94 -3.99
C VAL A 88 -13.88 1.12 -5.18
N GLY A 89 -14.43 1.15 -6.39
CA GLY A 89 -13.68 1.36 -7.63
C GLY A 89 -13.27 0.06 -8.33
N PRO A 90 -12.39 0.15 -9.35
CA PRO A 90 -11.97 -1.01 -10.12
C PRO A 90 -11.12 -1.94 -9.25
N ALA A 91 -11.21 -3.25 -9.50
CA ALA A 91 -10.49 -4.26 -8.72
C ALA A 91 -8.95 -4.13 -8.77
N THR A 92 -8.43 -3.42 -9.77
CA THR A 92 -7.01 -3.16 -9.98
C THR A 92 -6.55 -1.85 -9.36
N ALA A 93 -7.45 -1.04 -8.78
CA ALA A 93 -7.06 0.19 -8.11
C ALA A 93 -6.18 -0.12 -6.90
N ASN A 94 -5.32 0.84 -6.58
CA ASN A 94 -4.46 0.76 -5.41
C ASN A 94 -5.30 0.86 -4.13
N VAL A 95 -4.83 0.20 -3.08
CA VAL A 95 -5.36 0.33 -1.72
C VAL A 95 -4.38 1.14 -0.89
N CYS A 96 -4.85 2.16 -0.20
CA CYS A 96 -4.01 3.01 0.63
C CYS A 96 -4.17 2.67 2.11
N ILE A 97 -3.17 3.04 2.90
CA ILE A 97 -3.29 2.95 4.36
C ILE A 97 -4.53 3.74 4.81
N GLY A 98 -5.35 3.11 5.64
CA GLY A 98 -6.64 3.60 6.10
C GLY A 98 -7.83 3.27 5.21
N ASP A 99 -7.63 2.77 3.98
CA ASP A 99 -8.73 2.41 3.09
C ASP A 99 -9.45 1.14 3.52
N GLU A 100 -10.74 1.07 3.18
CA GLU A 100 -11.49 -0.17 3.19
C GLU A 100 -11.20 -0.99 1.93
N ALA A 101 -11.07 -2.29 2.13
CA ALA A 101 -10.80 -3.27 1.12
C ALA A 101 -11.65 -4.53 1.34
N ARG A 102 -11.75 -5.35 0.30
CA ARG A 102 -12.36 -6.67 0.36
C ARG A 102 -11.27 -7.73 0.25
N LEU A 103 -11.20 -8.58 1.26
CA LEU A 103 -10.39 -9.79 1.24
C LEU A 103 -11.24 -10.93 0.69
N GLY A 104 -11.00 -11.34 -0.55
CA GLY A 104 -11.58 -12.54 -1.13
C GLY A 104 -10.83 -13.78 -0.66
N ILE A 105 -11.55 -14.78 -0.16
CA ILE A 105 -11.01 -16.04 0.35
C ILE A 105 -11.65 -17.17 -0.45
N VAL A 106 -10.82 -18.04 -1.01
CA VAL A 106 -11.25 -19.25 -1.72
C VAL A 106 -10.68 -20.45 -0.99
N SER A 107 -11.54 -21.20 -0.30
CA SER A 107 -11.13 -22.33 0.52
C SER A 107 -11.63 -23.65 -0.08
N HIS A 108 -10.81 -24.69 0.01
CA HIS A 108 -11.15 -26.04 -0.42
C HIS A 108 -12.16 -26.66 0.57
N GLY A 109 -13.45 -26.33 0.42
CA GLY A 109 -14.54 -26.95 1.19
C GLY A 109 -15.62 -25.99 1.69
N SER A 110 -15.31 -24.70 1.86
CA SER A 110 -16.25 -23.70 2.43
C SER A 110 -16.68 -22.60 1.44
N GLY A 111 -16.33 -22.76 0.16
CA GLY A 111 -16.71 -21.89 -0.94
C GLY A 111 -15.88 -20.61 -1.04
N ARG A 112 -16.40 -19.64 -1.80
CA ARG A 112 -15.83 -18.29 -1.90
C ARG A 112 -16.47 -17.40 -0.84
N ARG A 113 -15.63 -16.68 -0.08
CA ARG A 113 -16.07 -15.71 0.91
C ARG A 113 -15.37 -14.38 0.66
N SER A 114 -15.98 -13.30 1.14
CA SER A 114 -15.38 -11.98 1.08
C SER A 114 -15.53 -11.28 2.43
N CYS A 115 -14.43 -10.78 2.96
CA CYS A 115 -14.38 -10.05 4.21
C CYS A 115 -14.15 -8.57 3.93
N ASN A 116 -14.91 -7.71 4.59
CA ASN A 116 -14.57 -6.30 4.67
C ASN A 116 -13.40 -6.16 5.64
N VAL A 117 -12.33 -5.52 5.17
CA VAL A 117 -11.11 -5.29 5.94
C VAL A 117 -10.65 -3.86 5.74
N ARG A 118 -9.82 -3.35 6.65
CA ARG A 118 -9.15 -2.06 6.52
C ARG A 118 -7.65 -2.26 6.44
N VAL A 119 -7.00 -1.55 5.52
CA VAL A 119 -5.53 -1.54 5.45
C VAL A 119 -5.00 -0.72 6.61
N ALA A 120 -4.52 -1.37 7.66
CA ALA A 120 -4.14 -0.71 8.90
C ALA A 120 -2.79 0.00 8.76
N ARG A 121 -1.77 -0.70 8.27
CA ARG A 121 -0.40 -0.17 8.12
C ARG A 121 0.47 -1.05 7.23
N VAL A 122 1.64 -0.52 6.91
CA VAL A 122 2.78 -1.31 6.42
C VAL A 122 3.44 -1.98 7.63
N VAL A 123 3.82 -3.24 7.46
CA VAL A 123 4.47 -4.06 8.50
C VAL A 123 5.96 -4.13 8.19
N PRO A 124 6.85 -3.78 9.13
CA PRO A 124 8.28 -3.84 8.92
C PRO A 124 8.75 -5.29 8.80
N ASN A 125 9.80 -5.54 8.02
CA ASN A 125 10.31 -6.90 7.78
C ASN A 125 10.71 -7.61 9.08
N ALA A 126 11.28 -6.92 10.06
CA ALA A 126 11.63 -7.52 11.34
C ALA A 126 10.42 -8.14 12.08
N GLU A 127 9.24 -7.53 11.94
CA GLU A 127 8.00 -8.06 12.51
C GLU A 127 7.48 -9.25 11.70
N ILE A 128 7.64 -9.23 10.37
CA ILE A 128 7.33 -10.37 9.51
C ILE A 128 8.21 -11.57 9.84
N ASP A 129 9.50 -11.37 10.01
CA ASP A 129 10.44 -12.44 10.35
C ASP A 129 10.06 -13.07 11.70
N GLU A 130 9.60 -12.26 12.66
CA GLU A 130 9.11 -12.75 13.94
C GLU A 130 7.80 -13.55 13.79
N LEU A 131 6.86 -13.07 12.98
CA LEU A 131 5.61 -13.80 12.68
C LEU A 131 5.88 -15.16 12.03
N GLU A 132 6.82 -15.22 11.09
CA GLU A 132 7.21 -16.45 10.40
C GLU A 132 7.96 -17.42 11.33
N ARG A 133 8.83 -16.90 12.22
CA ARG A 133 9.48 -17.69 13.26
C ARG A 133 8.47 -18.35 14.19
N ARG A 134 7.47 -17.60 14.67
CA ARG A 134 6.42 -18.14 15.56
C ARG A 134 5.58 -19.24 14.91
N ARG A 135 5.51 -19.28 13.58
CA ARG A 135 4.76 -20.29 12.81
C ARG A 135 5.58 -21.53 12.45
N SER A 136 6.90 -21.43 12.44
CA SER A 136 7.79 -22.55 12.13
C SER A 136 8.11 -23.29 13.44
N PRO A 137 7.65 -24.54 13.63
CA PRO A 137 7.91 -25.32 14.85
C PRO A 137 9.39 -25.70 15.01
#